data_AF-X0VAD8-F1
#
_entry.id   AF-X0VAD8-F1
#
_cell.length_a   1.000
_cell.length_b   1.000
_cell.length_c   1.000
_cell.angle_alpha   90.00
_cell.angle_beta   90.00
_cell.angle_gamma   90.00
#
_symmetry.space_group_name_H-M   'P 1'
#
loop_
_entity.id
_entity.type
_entity.pdbx_description
1 polymer ?
#
loop_
_entity_poly.entity_id
_entity_poly.type
_entity_poly.pdbx_seq_one_letter_code
_entity_poly.pdbx_strand_id
1 'polypeptide(L)'
;FWIDKKTGLECKLRADHINSDKQIVIDLKTTVDARLEAFTKSLANLKYHWQASHYLTGISEITGIEHTEFVIIAIEKEPPYAIAVYRLDDAMIYLGGEELKILLEEFRQCKEADQWPAYPVEIHSISMPEWYMKKANL
;
A
#
# COMPACT_ATOMS: atom_id res chain seq x y z
N PHE A 1 1.38 17.91 3.97
CA PHE A 1 0.41 17.84 2.85
C PHE A 1 1.16 18.20 1.59
N TRP A 2 0.72 17.70 0.43
CA TRP A 2 1.19 18.12 -0.88
C TRP A 2 0.01 18.12 -1.85
N ILE A 3 0.16 18.78 -2.99
CA ILE A 3 -0.82 18.72 -4.07
C ILE A 3 -0.31 17.73 -5.12
N ASP A 4 -1.10 16.71 -5.42
CA ASP A 4 -0.80 15.83 -6.55
C ASP A 4 -0.95 16.63 -7.86
N LYS A 5 0.15 16.80 -8.58
CA LYS A 5 0.20 17.68 -9.77
C LYS A 5 -0.71 17.20 -10.91
N LYS A 6 -0.98 15.89 -10.99
CA LYS A 6 -1.77 15.31 -12.08
C LYS A 6 -3.27 15.51 -11.85
N THR A 7 -3.73 15.28 -10.61
CA THR A 7 -5.16 15.31 -10.27
C THR A 7 -5.60 16.60 -9.58
N GLY A 8 -4.67 17.42 -9.10
CA GLY A 8 -4.96 18.62 -8.29
C GLY A 8 -5.46 18.30 -6.88
N LEU A 9 -5.46 17.03 -6.48
CA LEU A 9 -5.92 16.60 -5.16
C LEU A 9 -4.92 17.00 -4.07
N GLU A 10 -5.43 17.48 -2.94
CA GLU A 10 -4.62 17.62 -1.73
C GLU A 10 -4.41 16.23 -1.09
N CYS A 11 -3.16 15.83 -1.00
CA CYS A 11 -2.72 14.57 -0.43
C CYS A 11 -1.99 14.77 0.90
N LYS A 12 -2.00 13.71 1.72
CA LYS A 12 -1.37 13.69 3.04
C LYS A 12 -0.60 12.40 3.25
N LEU A 13 0.51 12.51 3.97
CA LEU A 13 1.29 11.42 4.53
C LEU A 13 1.71 11.79 5.95
N ARG A 14 2.05 10.76 6.72
CA ARG A 14 2.77 10.88 7.99
C ARG A 14 3.56 9.59 8.17
N ALA A 15 4.84 9.63 7.79
CA ALA A 15 5.75 8.53 8.04
C ALA A 15 5.97 8.32 9.54
N ASP A 16 6.20 7.07 9.95
CA ASP A 16 6.58 6.76 11.33
C ASP A 16 7.97 7.30 11.64
N HIS A 17 8.90 7.19 10.68
CA HIS A 17 10.20 7.81 10.76
C HIS A 17 10.76 8.14 9.37
N ILE A 18 11.59 9.19 9.30
CA ILE A 18 12.32 9.57 8.10
C ILE A 18 13.77 9.78 8.50
N ASN A 19 14.68 9.03 7.89
CA ASN A 19 16.10 9.28 8.00
C ASN A 19 16.52 10.22 6.87
N SER A 20 16.61 11.52 7.17
CA SER A 20 16.92 12.55 6.17
C SER A 20 18.33 12.43 5.58
N ASP A 21 19.31 11.97 6.36
CA ASP A 21 20.69 11.82 5.89
C ASP A 21 20.81 10.75 4.80
N LYS A 22 19.97 9.71 4.87
CA LYS A 22 19.94 8.59 3.93
C LYS A 22 18.74 8.61 2.98
N GLN A 23 17.85 9.60 3.10
CA GLN A 23 16.58 9.70 2.37
C GLN A 23 15.72 8.43 2.46
N ILE A 24 15.73 7.77 3.62
CA ILE A 24 14.96 6.53 3.87
C ILE A 24 13.68 6.87 4.64
N VAL A 25 12.54 6.43 4.10
CA VAL A 25 11.27 6.42 4.82
C VAL A 25 11.11 5.06 5.50
N ILE A 26 10.80 5.07 6.80
CA ILE A 26 10.64 3.86 7.61
C ILE A 26 9.21 3.81 8.13
N ASP A 27 8.59 2.64 8.00
CA ASP A 27 7.25 2.35 8.48
C ASP A 27 7.26 1.08 9.35
N LEU A 28 6.58 1.15 10.49
CA LEU A 28 6.50 0.08 11.47
C LEU A 28 5.18 -0.68 11.29
N LYS A 29 5.28 -1.99 11.05
CA LYS A 29 4.11 -2.88 10.93
C LYS A 29 4.17 -4.01 11.94
N THR A 30 3.10 -4.16 12.72
CA THR A 30 2.88 -5.42 13.46
C THR A 30 2.26 -6.47 12.54
N THR A 31 2.74 -7.72 12.58
CA THR A 31 2.29 -8.83 11.74
C THR A 31 2.05 -10.10 12.55
N VAL A 32 1.38 -11.09 11.97
CA VAL A 32 1.27 -12.44 12.55
C VAL A 32 2.52 -13.27 12.24
N ASP A 33 3.12 -13.03 11.07
CA ASP A 33 4.25 -13.80 10.56
C ASP A 33 5.20 -12.83 9.86
N ALA A 34 6.40 -12.68 10.42
CA ALA A 34 7.42 -11.79 9.87
C ALA A 34 8.32 -12.46 8.85
N ARG A 35 8.15 -13.77 8.55
CA ARG A 35 8.96 -14.46 7.55
C ARG A 35 8.68 -13.89 6.16
N LEU A 36 9.72 -13.84 5.32
CA LEU A 36 9.70 -13.18 4.01
C LEU A 36 8.51 -13.61 3.13
N GLU A 37 8.25 -14.91 3.05
CA GLU A 37 7.17 -15.44 2.20
C GLU A 37 5.78 -15.00 2.69
N ALA A 38 5.54 -15.07 4.00
CA ALA A 38 4.26 -14.68 4.58
C ALA A 38 4.07 -13.17 4.54
N PHE A 39 5.11 -12.41 4.89
CA PHE A 39 5.05 -10.96 4.91
C PHE A 39 4.89 -10.36 3.50
N THR A 40 5.50 -10.97 2.47
CA THR A 40 5.26 -10.57 1.07
C THR A 40 3.79 -10.72 0.68
N LYS A 41 3.10 -11.77 1.16
CA LYS A 41 1.65 -11.93 0.95
C LYS A 41 0.85 -10.85 1.67
N SER A 42 1.21 -10.54 2.93
CA SER A 42 0.61 -9.44 3.68
C SER A 42 0.79 -8.09 2.98
N LEU A 43 2.01 -7.81 2.47
CA LEU A 43 2.32 -6.61 1.71
C LEU A 43 1.41 -6.45 0.49
N ALA A 44 1.25 -7.52 -0.30
CA ALA A 44 0.40 -7.50 -1.50
C ALA A 44 -1.10 -7.36 -1.17
N ASN A 45 -1.57 -8.05 -0.13
CA ASN A 45 -2.97 -8.03 0.31
C ASN A 45 -3.36 -6.68 0.91
N LEU A 46 -2.46 -6.08 1.69
CA LEU A 46 -2.68 -4.82 2.41
C LEU A 46 -2.16 -3.59 1.65
N LYS A 47 -1.66 -3.78 0.43
CA LYS A 47 -1.24 -2.72 -0.49
C LYS A 47 -0.14 -1.82 0.09
N TYR A 48 0.85 -2.37 0.80
CA TYR A 48 1.92 -1.53 1.34
C TYR A 48 2.81 -0.92 0.26
N HIS A 49 2.85 -1.49 -0.94
CA HIS A 49 3.52 -0.87 -2.09
C HIS A 49 2.81 0.42 -2.56
N TRP A 50 1.48 0.53 -2.39
CA TRP A 50 0.78 1.81 -2.57
C TRP A 50 1.25 2.82 -1.53
N GLN A 51 1.26 2.43 -0.25
CA GLN A 51 1.72 3.30 0.83
C GLN A 51 3.13 3.84 0.56
N ALA A 52 4.05 2.96 0.17
CA ALA A 52 5.43 3.32 -0.13
C ALA A 52 5.52 4.35 -1.26
N SER A 53 4.88 4.07 -2.40
CA SER A 53 4.88 5.00 -3.54
C SER A 53 4.27 6.36 -3.20
N HIS A 54 3.14 6.37 -2.48
CA HIS A 54 2.49 7.59 -2.01
C HIS A 54 3.38 8.41 -1.08
N TYR A 55 4.08 7.74 -0.16
CA TYR A 55 4.94 8.42 0.82
C TYR A 55 6.20 8.97 0.17
N LEU A 56 6.88 8.17 -0.66
CA LEU A 56 8.08 8.58 -1.40
C LEU A 56 7.77 9.74 -2.36
N THR A 57 6.63 9.69 -3.06
CA THR A 57 6.18 10.80 -3.93
C THR A 57 5.92 12.05 -3.10
N GLY A 58 5.10 11.96 -2.06
CA GLY A 58 4.73 13.12 -1.27
C GLY A 58 5.92 13.74 -0.53
N ILE A 59 6.83 12.95 0.04
CA ILE A 59 8.00 13.52 0.73
C ILE A 59 8.97 14.16 -0.26
N SER A 60 9.11 13.61 -1.46
CA SER A 60 9.94 14.21 -2.52
C SER A 60 9.38 15.55 -2.97
N GLU A 61 8.05 15.64 -3.15
CA GLU A 61 7.38 16.88 -3.50
C GLU A 61 7.47 17.94 -2.39
N ILE A 62 7.37 17.53 -1.12
CA ILE A 62 7.46 18.45 0.03
C ILE A 62 8.88 18.99 0.22
N THR A 63 9.89 18.14 0.07
CA THR A 63 11.29 18.48 0.38
C THR A 63 12.07 19.01 -0.82
N GLY A 64 11.60 18.74 -2.05
CA GLY A 64 12.35 19.00 -3.27
C GLY A 64 13.54 18.06 -3.47
N ILE A 65 13.66 17.00 -2.66
CA ILE A 65 14.74 16.01 -2.71
C ILE A 65 14.12 14.66 -3.05
N GLU A 66 14.68 13.97 -4.04
CA GLU A 66 14.20 12.65 -4.42
C GLU A 66 14.41 11.63 -3.29
N HIS A 67 13.34 10.93 -2.90
CA HIS A 67 13.36 9.81 -1.97
C HIS A 67 12.92 8.55 -2.72
N THR A 68 13.77 7.52 -2.72
CA THR A 68 13.50 6.24 -3.40
C THR A 68 13.45 5.06 -2.44
N GLU A 69 13.87 5.25 -1.19
CA GLU A 69 14.10 4.16 -0.24
C GLU A 69 12.96 4.06 0.77
N PHE A 70 12.22 2.95 0.73
CA PHE A 70 11.17 2.65 1.69
C PHE A 70 11.45 1.32 2.42
N VAL A 71 11.48 1.38 3.75
CA VAL A 71 11.78 0.24 4.60
C VAL A 71 10.60 -0.03 5.54
N ILE A 72 10.19 -1.28 5.60
CA ILE A 72 9.22 -1.76 6.59
C ILE A 72 9.95 -2.55 7.67
N ILE A 73 9.68 -2.22 8.92
CA ILE A 73 10.05 -3.04 10.08
C ILE A 73 8.82 -3.85 10.48
N ALA A 74 8.86 -5.15 10.23
CA ALA A 74 7.79 -6.09 10.58
C ALA A 74 8.07 -6.71 11.95
N ILE A 75 7.12 -6.57 12.88
CA ILE A 75 7.22 -7.11 14.25
C ILE A 75 6.07 -8.08 14.48
N GLU A 76 6.37 -9.33 14.88
CA GLU A 76 5.32 -10.29 15.23
C GLU A 76 4.55 -9.86 16.48
N LYS A 77 3.24 -10.07 16.46
CA LYS A 77 2.33 -9.70 17.56
C LYS A 77 2.39 -10.65 18.75
N GLU A 78 2.92 -11.85 18.55
CA GLU A 78 2.96 -12.92 19.55
C GLU A 78 4.41 -13.38 19.79
N PRO A 79 4.74 -13.97 20.96
CA PRO A 79 6.06 -14.50 21.24
C PRO A 79 6.56 -15.46 20.13
N PRO A 80 7.84 -15.34 19.70
CA PRO A 80 8.93 -14.60 20.36
C PRO A 80 9.03 -13.10 19.96
N TYR A 81 7.99 -12.51 19.37
CA TYR A 81 7.98 -11.13 18.85
C TYR A 81 9.09 -10.89 17.83
N ALA A 82 9.28 -11.86 16.93
CA ALA A 82 10.36 -11.80 15.96
C ALA A 82 10.25 -10.55 15.08
N ILE A 83 11.41 -10.05 14.66
CA ILE A 83 11.53 -8.83 13.86
C ILE A 83 12.19 -9.18 12.53
N ALA A 84 11.63 -8.66 11.44
CA ALA A 84 12.26 -8.66 10.14
C ALA A 84 12.21 -7.25 9.54
N VAL A 85 13.24 -6.91 8.75
CA VAL A 85 13.36 -5.59 8.12
C VAL A 85 13.44 -5.78 6.62
N TYR A 86 12.56 -5.10 5.89
CA TYR A 86 12.40 -5.27 4.45
C TYR A 86 12.48 -3.93 3.73
N ARG A 87 13.44 -3.81 2.81
CA ARG A 87 13.42 -2.77 1.78
C ARG A 87 12.43 -3.21 0.70
N LEU A 88 11.54 -2.33 0.28
CA LEU A 88 10.72 -2.56 -0.91
C LEU A 88 11.58 -2.30 -2.14
N ASP A 89 11.55 -3.22 -3.10
CA ASP A 89 12.29 -3.04 -4.35
C ASP A 89 11.62 -2.01 -5.27
N ASP A 90 12.41 -1.54 -6.23
CA ASP A 90 12.01 -0.46 -7.13
C ASP A 90 10.82 -0.88 -8.02
N ALA A 91 10.69 -2.19 -8.32
CA ALA A 91 9.58 -2.70 -9.11
C ALA A 91 8.26 -2.65 -8.35
N MET A 92 8.26 -2.97 -7.05
CA MET A 92 7.09 -2.80 -6.18
C MET A 92 6.69 -1.34 -6.04
N ILE A 93 7.67 -0.45 -5.85
CA ILE A 93 7.41 0.99 -5.73
C ILE A 93 6.82 1.55 -7.03
N TYR A 94 7.38 1.16 -8.17
CA TYR A 94 6.87 1.54 -9.48
C TYR A 94 5.44 1.03 -9.70
N LEU A 95 5.18 -0.25 -9.45
CA LEU A 95 3.83 -0.83 -9.56
C LEU A 95 2.83 -0.08 -8.68
N GLY A 96 3.20 0.23 -7.44
CA GLY A 96 2.34 0.98 -6.53
C GLY A 96 2.01 2.37 -7.05
N GLY A 97 2.95 3.02 -7.72
CA GLY A 97 2.74 4.33 -8.36
C GLY A 97 1.80 4.25 -9.56
N GLU A 98 1.94 3.23 -10.41
CA GLU A 98 1.05 3.03 -11.55
C GLU A 98 -0.38 2.74 -11.10
N GLU A 99 -0.57 1.89 -10.09
CA GLU A 99 -1.89 1.59 -9.54
C GLU A 99 -2.51 2.82 -8.86
N LEU A 100 -1.73 3.57 -8.07
CA LEU A 100 -2.21 4.81 -7.42
C LEU A 100 -2.61 5.89 -8.41
N LYS A 101 -1.94 6.02 -9.56
CA LYS A 101 -2.32 7.00 -10.59
C LYS A 101 -3.74 6.78 -11.11
N ILE A 102 -4.17 5.51 -11.21
CA ILE A 102 -5.53 5.15 -11.62
C ILE A 102 -6.50 5.50 -10.50
N LEU A 103 -6.19 5.08 -9.28
CA LEU A 103 -7.06 5.27 -8.10
C LEU A 103 -7.25 6.74 -7.73
N LEU A 104 -6.21 7.57 -7.83
CA LEU A 104 -6.31 9.01 -7.58
C LEU A 104 -7.18 9.71 -8.62
N GLU A 105 -7.13 9.26 -9.87
CA GLU A 105 -7.99 9.79 -10.94
C GLU A 105 -9.44 9.38 -10.73
N GLU A 106 -9.71 8.11 -10.39
CA GLU A 106 -11.05 7.65 -10.01
C GLU A 106 -11.59 8.41 -8.79
N PHE A 107 -10.76 8.61 -7.77
CA PHE A 107 -11.12 9.38 -6.58
C PHE A 107 -11.42 10.85 -6.92
N ARG A 108 -10.63 11.49 -7.81
CA ARG A 108 -10.89 12.84 -8.30
C ARG A 108 -12.26 12.93 -8.98
N GLN A 109 -12.57 11.99 -9.87
CA GLN A 109 -13.86 11.94 -10.59
C GLN A 109 -15.03 11.75 -9.63
N CYS A 110 -14.91 10.81 -8.67
CA CYS A 110 -15.95 10.58 -7.65
C CYS A 110 -16.19 11.83 -6.81
N LYS A 111 -15.11 12.50 -6.38
CA LYS A 111 -15.17 13.71 -5.58
C LYS A 111 -15.79 14.89 -6.34
N GLU A 112 -15.49 15.05 -7.63
CA GLU A 112 -16.06 16.11 -8.47
C GLU A 112 -17.54 15.90 -8.79
N ALA A 113 -17.93 14.65 -9.04
CA ALA A 113 -19.32 14.29 -9.34
C ALA A 113 -20.20 14.18 -8.07
N ASP A 114 -19.58 14.14 -6.88
CA ASP A 114 -20.20 13.73 -5.62
C ASP A 114 -20.95 12.40 -5.73
N GLN A 115 -20.31 11.44 -6.43
CA GLN A 115 -20.84 10.11 -6.68
C GLN A 115 -19.81 9.07 -6.25
N TRP A 116 -20.27 8.11 -5.45
CA TRP A 116 -19.42 7.09 -4.83
C TRP A 116 -19.94 5.71 -5.20
N PRO A 117 -19.54 5.15 -6.36
CA PRO A 117 -20.01 3.85 -6.81
C PRO A 117 -19.75 2.79 -5.74
N ALA A 118 -20.79 2.05 -5.38
CA ALA A 118 -20.74 1.00 -4.37
C ALA A 118 -21.09 -0.36 -4.99
N TYR A 119 -21.30 -1.36 -4.14
CA TYR A 119 -21.80 -2.66 -4.57
C TYR A 119 -23.19 -2.52 -5.23
N PRO A 120 -23.53 -3.38 -6.21
CA PRO A 120 -24.89 -3.49 -6.70
C PRO A 120 -25.87 -3.75 -5.54
N VAL A 121 -27.07 -3.17 -5.63
CA VAL A 121 -28.15 -3.37 -4.63
C VAL A 121 -28.95 -4.65 -4.91
N GLU A 122 -28.60 -5.36 -5.97
CA GLU A 122 -29.26 -6.58 -6.44
C GLU A 122 -28.76 -7.80 -5.66
N ILE A 123 -29.65 -8.78 -5.49
CA ILE A 123 -29.28 -10.08 -4.91
C ILE A 123 -28.51 -10.87 -5.96
N HIS A 124 -27.27 -11.24 -5.64
CA HIS A 124 -26.45 -12.14 -6.46
C HIS A 124 -26.23 -13.46 -5.73
N SER A 125 -26.29 -14.57 -6.47
CA SER A 125 -25.87 -15.88 -5.97
C SER A 125 -24.36 -15.90 -5.76
N ILE A 126 -23.91 -16.45 -4.65
CA ILE A 126 -22.49 -16.74 -4.39
C ILE A 126 -22.26 -18.23 -4.57
N SER A 127 -21.08 -18.60 -5.07
CA SER A 127 -20.65 -19.98 -5.23
C SER A 127 -19.38 -20.24 -4.43
N MET A 128 -19.12 -21.51 -4.10
CA MET A 128 -17.85 -21.90 -3.52
C MET A 128 -16.69 -21.54 -4.46
N PRO A 129 -15.56 -21.06 -3.93
CA PRO A 129 -14.41 -20.72 -4.74
C PRO A 129 -13.80 -21.98 -5.37
N GLU A 130 -13.17 -21.81 -6.54
CA GLU A 130 -12.66 -22.91 -7.37
C GLU A 130 -11.71 -23.85 -6.60
N TRP A 131 -10.85 -23.28 -5.74
CA TRP A 131 -9.92 -24.06 -4.92
C TRP A 131 -10.63 -25.00 -3.93
N TYR A 132 -11.79 -24.60 -3.41
CA TYR A 132 -12.57 -25.43 -2.48
C TYR A 132 -13.28 -26.55 -3.23
N MET A 133 -13.88 -26.22 -4.38
CA MET A 133 -14.53 -27.20 -5.25
C MET A 133 -13.56 -28.30 -5.70
N LYS A 134 -12.32 -27.92 -6.10
CA LYS A 134 -11.26 -28.88 -6.45
C LYS A 134 -10.84 -29.77 -5.28
N LYS A 135 -10.86 -29.25 -4.04
CA LYS A 135 -10.51 -30.03 -2.84
C LYS A 135 -11.62 -31.03 -2.46
N ALA A 136 -12.88 -30.67 -2.71
CA ALA A 136 -14.02 -31.46 -2.29
C ALA A 136 -14.24 -32.76 -3.10
N ASN A 137 -13.53 -32.96 -4.22
CA ASN A 137 -13.64 -34.14 -5.11
C ASN A 137 -15.09 -34.59 -5.32
N LEU A 138 -15.91 -33.69 -5.87
CA LEU A 138 -17.04 -34.05 -6.73
C LEU A 138 -16.59 -33.94 -8.18
#